data_AF-Q0SFP6-F1
#
_entry.id   AF-Q0SFP6-F1
#
_cell.length_a   1.000
_cell.length_b   1.000
_cell.length_c   1.000
_cell.angle_alpha   90.00
_cell.angle_beta   90.00
_cell.angle_gamma   90.00
#
_symmetry.space_group_name_H-M   'P 1'
#
loop_
_entity.id
_entity.type
_entity.pdbx_description
1 polymer ?
#
loop_
_entity_poly.entity_id
_entity_poly.type
_entity_poly.pdbx_seq_one_letter_code
_entity_poly.pdbx_strand_id
1 'polypeptide(L)'
;MITDELRLLPARAAQFIRRHPVPEPGDYTPETRLSVLDVLVHCAPVRGDAFVAFQLLSRRELPGSYLLHLDVVDDALSALDTFAVTEHECEQSFGPNWHDVVRHAVEAAALLDGHFGALTRTRSVVDSRRRLGAWACAREAAWDAGRITSWYRAQDAAWERHFMDEATVREDERLCADIATAVRDAAAAHAVSDLVGRHDFTSAHFETLLAPWRTAAAHLLPRDVAALIPD
;
A
#
# COMPACT_ATOMS: atom_id res chain seq x y z
N MET A 1 -9.90 7.92 -8.49
CA MET A 1 -9.57 8.04 -9.92
C MET A 1 -8.17 7.49 -10.07
N ILE A 2 -7.91 6.61 -11.03
CA ILE A 2 -6.54 6.13 -11.29
C ILE A 2 -5.75 7.31 -11.86
N THR A 3 -4.65 7.69 -11.21
CA THR A 3 -3.78 8.78 -11.65
C THR A 3 -2.98 8.36 -12.89
N ASP A 4 -2.58 9.32 -13.71
CA ASP A 4 -1.70 9.03 -14.86
C ASP A 4 -0.33 8.53 -14.40
N GLU A 5 0.12 8.98 -13.23
CA GLU A 5 1.32 8.49 -12.57
C GLU A 5 1.25 6.98 -12.30
N LEU A 6 0.17 6.52 -11.68
CA LEU A 6 -0.03 5.10 -11.42
C LEU A 6 -0.20 4.30 -12.73
N ARG A 7 -0.86 4.85 -13.76
CA ARG A 7 -1.02 4.20 -15.07
C ARG A 7 0.30 3.98 -15.80
N LEU A 8 1.19 4.95 -15.75
CA LEU A 8 2.46 4.94 -16.50
C LEU A 8 3.57 4.21 -15.74
N LEU A 9 3.38 3.93 -14.44
CA LEU A 9 4.42 3.39 -13.58
C LEU A 9 5.04 2.07 -14.07
N PRO A 10 4.26 1.05 -14.52
CA PRO A 10 4.84 -0.19 -15.06
C PRO A 10 5.76 0.05 -16.26
N ALA A 11 5.34 0.90 -17.21
CA ALA A 11 6.12 1.23 -18.39
C ALA A 11 7.41 2.00 -18.04
N ARG A 12 7.34 2.91 -17.06
CA ARG A 12 8.53 3.63 -16.55
C ARG A 12 9.52 2.68 -15.88
N ALA A 13 9.03 1.73 -15.08
CA ALA A 13 9.85 0.69 -14.46
C ALA A 13 10.53 -0.20 -15.52
N ALA A 14 9.81 -0.62 -16.55
CA ALA A 14 10.39 -1.39 -17.66
C ALA A 14 11.49 -0.60 -18.39
N GLN A 15 11.28 0.70 -18.62
CA GLN A 15 12.28 1.57 -19.23
C GLN A 15 13.51 1.74 -18.33
N PHE A 16 13.32 1.82 -17.01
CA PHE A 16 14.41 1.89 -16.05
C PHE A 16 15.29 0.64 -16.09
N ILE A 17 14.68 -0.56 -16.01
CA ILE A 17 15.41 -1.83 -16.06
C ILE A 17 16.24 -1.94 -17.35
N ARG A 18 15.70 -1.53 -18.49
CA ARG A 18 16.44 -1.52 -19.77
C ARG A 18 17.64 -0.58 -19.80
N ARG A 19 17.58 0.54 -19.08
CA ARG A 19 18.67 1.53 -18.99
C ARG A 19 19.73 1.14 -17.97
N HIS A 20 19.37 0.28 -17.02
CA HIS A 20 20.21 -0.16 -15.92
C HIS A 20 20.29 -1.69 -15.92
N PRO A 21 21.09 -2.29 -16.84
CA PRO A 21 21.14 -3.73 -17.00
C PRO A 21 21.57 -4.41 -15.70
N VAL A 22 20.88 -5.49 -15.35
CA VAL A 22 21.19 -6.34 -14.19
C VAL A 22 22.59 -6.94 -14.39
N PRO A 23 23.56 -6.67 -13.51
CA PRO A 23 24.92 -7.18 -13.73
C PRO A 23 25.04 -8.70 -13.59
N GLU A 24 26.12 -9.24 -14.16
CA GLU A 24 26.37 -10.67 -14.15
C GLU A 24 26.56 -11.23 -12.73
N PRO A 25 26.12 -12.49 -12.48
CA PRO A 25 26.31 -13.14 -11.19
C PRO A 25 27.80 -13.24 -10.83
N GLY A 26 28.22 -12.56 -9.76
CA GLY A 26 29.59 -12.65 -9.23
C GLY A 26 30.26 -11.30 -8.94
N ASP A 27 29.75 -10.21 -9.51
CA ASP A 27 30.34 -8.87 -9.36
C ASP A 27 29.77 -8.04 -8.19
N TYR A 28 28.98 -8.66 -7.30
CA TYR A 28 28.27 -7.95 -6.25
C TYR A 28 28.60 -8.38 -4.83
N THR A 29 28.75 -7.37 -3.96
CA THR A 29 28.35 -7.44 -2.56
C THR A 29 26.82 -7.67 -2.49
N PRO A 30 26.31 -8.46 -1.54
CA PRO A 30 24.91 -8.92 -1.49
C PRO A 30 23.80 -7.84 -1.44
N GLU A 31 24.17 -6.56 -1.44
CA GLU A 31 23.29 -5.41 -1.16
C GLU A 31 22.60 -4.80 -2.40
N THR A 32 22.94 -5.20 -3.63
CA THR A 32 22.34 -4.60 -4.85
C THR A 32 21.41 -5.57 -5.58
N ARG A 33 20.56 -6.28 -4.83
CA ARG A 33 19.44 -7.04 -5.43
C ARG A 33 18.28 -6.08 -5.64
N LEU A 34 18.12 -5.52 -6.85
CA LEU A 34 16.96 -4.69 -7.17
C LEU A 34 15.75 -5.60 -7.36
N SER A 35 14.74 -5.50 -6.51
CA SER A 35 13.44 -6.14 -6.76
C SER A 35 12.61 -5.30 -7.75
N VAL A 36 11.60 -5.90 -8.39
CA VAL A 36 10.61 -5.14 -9.17
C VAL A 36 9.96 -4.04 -8.31
N LEU A 37 9.71 -4.32 -7.04
CA LEU A 37 9.16 -3.34 -6.10
C LEU A 37 10.11 -2.17 -5.88
N ASP A 38 11.42 -2.40 -5.76
CA ASP A 38 12.41 -1.32 -5.61
C ASP A 38 12.46 -0.42 -6.84
N VAL A 39 12.39 -1.02 -8.03
CA VAL A 39 12.32 -0.27 -9.29
C VAL A 39 11.04 0.56 -9.35
N LEU A 40 9.89 0.00 -8.98
CA LEU A 40 8.63 0.73 -8.94
C LEU A 40 8.69 1.90 -7.96
N VAL A 41 9.25 1.69 -6.77
CA VAL A 41 9.42 2.75 -5.75
C VAL A 41 10.35 3.85 -6.27
N HIS A 42 11.44 3.49 -6.95
CA HIS A 42 12.34 4.47 -7.56
C HIS A 42 11.67 5.31 -8.66
N CYS A 43 10.76 4.70 -9.43
CA CYS A 43 10.09 5.36 -10.55
C CYS A 43 8.80 6.12 -10.15
N ALA A 44 8.29 5.88 -8.95
CA ALA A 44 7.03 6.44 -8.49
C ALA A 44 7.21 7.83 -7.86
N PRO A 45 6.29 8.77 -8.09
CA PRO A 45 6.33 10.07 -7.42
C PRO A 45 6.04 9.95 -5.92
N VAL A 46 5.20 8.98 -5.52
CA VAL A 46 4.94 8.62 -4.13
C VAL A 46 4.95 7.10 -3.99
N ARG A 47 5.46 6.59 -2.86
CA ARG A 47 5.62 5.14 -2.66
C ARG A 47 4.32 4.35 -2.73
N GLY A 48 3.20 4.99 -2.38
CA GLY A 48 1.87 4.37 -2.45
C GLY A 48 1.50 3.94 -3.87
N ASP A 49 1.92 4.69 -4.90
CA ASP A 49 1.69 4.29 -6.30
C ASP A 49 2.46 3.00 -6.63
N ALA A 50 3.70 2.87 -6.13
CA ALA A 50 4.50 1.68 -6.32
C ALA A 50 3.90 0.45 -5.64
N PHE A 51 3.42 0.60 -4.40
CA PHE A 51 2.79 -0.48 -3.65
C PHE A 51 1.49 -0.95 -4.31
N VAL A 52 0.66 -0.01 -4.76
CA VAL A 52 -0.55 -0.33 -5.53
C VAL A 52 -0.17 -1.06 -6.82
N ALA A 53 0.74 -0.52 -7.63
CA ALA A 53 1.15 -1.15 -8.89
C ALA A 53 1.73 -2.56 -8.67
N PHE A 54 2.56 -2.74 -7.63
CA PHE A 54 3.13 -4.03 -7.27
C PHE A 54 2.05 -5.05 -6.89
N GLN A 55 1.04 -4.65 -6.13
CA GLN A 55 -0.08 -5.53 -5.77
C GLN A 55 -0.94 -5.91 -6.98
N LEU A 56 -1.16 -4.99 -7.92
CA LEU A 56 -1.88 -5.30 -9.14
C LEU A 56 -1.10 -6.30 -10.01
N LEU A 57 0.20 -6.06 -10.20
CA LEU A 57 1.09 -6.96 -10.94
C LEU A 57 1.19 -8.35 -10.29
N SER A 58 1.28 -8.40 -8.95
CA SER A 58 1.37 -9.64 -8.17
C SER A 58 0.13 -10.54 -8.23
N ARG A 59 -0.94 -10.14 -8.92
CA ARG A 59 -2.04 -11.06 -9.25
C ARG A 59 -1.77 -11.88 -10.49
N ARG A 60 -0.93 -11.38 -11.39
CA ARG A 60 -0.52 -12.08 -12.61
C ARG A 60 0.65 -13.02 -12.34
N GLU A 61 0.62 -13.63 -11.15
CA GLU A 61 1.59 -14.62 -10.69
C GLU A 61 3.01 -14.08 -10.51
N LEU A 62 3.17 -12.81 -10.10
CA LEU A 62 4.51 -12.40 -9.68
C LEU A 62 4.90 -13.06 -8.34
N PRO A 63 5.90 -13.96 -8.24
CA PRO A 63 6.49 -14.32 -6.96
C PRO A 63 6.86 -13.08 -6.17
N GLY A 64 6.39 -13.03 -4.91
CA GLY A 64 6.41 -11.84 -4.06
C GLY A 64 7.79 -11.27 -3.71
N SER A 65 8.89 -11.84 -4.24
CA SER A 65 10.23 -11.29 -4.08
C SER A 65 10.85 -10.71 -5.35
N TYR A 66 10.33 -11.00 -6.58
CA TYR A 66 10.98 -10.80 -7.90
C TYR A 66 12.30 -10.02 -7.86
N LEU A 67 13.31 -10.67 -7.28
CA LEU A 67 14.65 -10.15 -7.25
C LEU A 67 15.12 -10.21 -8.69
N LEU A 68 15.51 -9.08 -9.26
CA LEU A 68 15.93 -9.03 -10.64
C LEU A 68 17.28 -9.72 -10.76
N HIS A 69 17.27 -10.84 -11.48
CA HIS A 69 18.42 -11.65 -11.87
C HIS A 69 18.33 -11.91 -13.37
N LEU A 70 19.45 -12.27 -14.01
CA LEU A 70 19.51 -12.45 -15.47
C LEU A 70 18.50 -13.49 -16.00
N ASP A 71 18.16 -14.50 -15.20
CA ASP A 71 17.23 -15.57 -15.55
C ASP A 71 15.75 -15.16 -15.46
N VAL A 72 15.42 -14.05 -14.80
CA VAL A 72 14.04 -13.59 -14.59
C VAL A 72 13.76 -12.18 -15.10
N VAL A 73 14.78 -11.46 -15.58
CA VAL A 73 14.65 -10.07 -16.04
C VAL A 73 13.76 -9.93 -17.26
N ASP A 74 13.83 -10.87 -18.21
CA ASP A 74 12.99 -10.85 -19.41
C ASP A 74 11.51 -11.10 -19.07
N ASP A 75 11.24 -12.00 -18.12
CA ASP A 75 9.88 -12.24 -17.62
C ASP A 75 9.32 -11.01 -16.90
N ALA A 76 10.15 -10.35 -16.08
CA ALA A 76 9.78 -9.11 -15.41
C ALA A 76 9.48 -7.97 -16.42
N LEU A 77 10.33 -7.80 -17.45
CA LEU A 77 10.10 -6.84 -18.52
C LEU A 77 8.82 -7.14 -19.30
N SER A 78 8.59 -8.40 -19.66
CA SER A 78 7.37 -8.85 -20.35
C SER A 78 6.12 -8.56 -19.52
N ALA A 79 6.15 -8.84 -18.22
CA ALA A 79 5.05 -8.52 -17.32
C ALA A 79 4.80 -7.00 -17.24
N LEU A 80 5.85 -6.19 -17.10
CA LEU A 80 5.73 -4.73 -16.98
C LEU A 80 5.26 -4.06 -18.28
N ASP A 81 5.71 -4.52 -19.46
CA ASP A 81 5.31 -3.94 -20.75
C ASP A 81 3.87 -4.26 -21.12
N THR A 82 3.39 -5.46 -20.75
CA THR A 82 2.05 -5.93 -21.12
C THR A 82 1.00 -5.53 -20.09
N PHE A 83 1.40 -5.09 -18.91
CA PHE A 83 0.48 -4.74 -17.84
C PHE A 83 -0.05 -3.31 -17.97
N ALA A 84 -1.37 -3.20 -18.00
CA ALA A 84 -2.07 -1.93 -17.98
C ALA A 84 -2.84 -1.79 -16.66
N VAL A 85 -2.62 -0.69 -15.93
CA VAL A 85 -3.42 -0.38 -14.75
C VAL A 85 -4.81 0.10 -15.21
N THR A 86 -5.82 -0.71 -14.96
CA THR A 86 -7.22 -0.42 -15.30
C THR A 86 -8.12 -0.52 -14.07
N GLU A 87 -9.33 0.06 -14.16
CA GLU A 87 -10.33 -0.06 -13.09
C GLU A 87 -10.72 -1.52 -12.85
N HIS A 88 -10.78 -2.33 -13.91
CA HIS A 88 -11.03 -3.76 -13.81
C HIS A 88 -9.95 -4.47 -12.99
N GLU A 89 -8.67 -4.19 -13.26
CA GLU A 89 -7.57 -4.75 -12.48
C GLU A 89 -7.62 -4.30 -11.01
N CYS A 90 -7.95 -3.03 -10.76
CA CYS A 90 -8.12 -2.52 -9.41
C CYS A 90 -9.28 -3.21 -8.66
N GLU A 91 -10.45 -3.33 -9.28
CA GLU A 91 -11.63 -3.96 -8.69
C GLU A 91 -11.37 -5.44 -8.40
N GLN A 92 -10.76 -6.14 -9.34
CA GLN A 92 -10.41 -7.55 -9.18
C GLN A 92 -9.35 -7.75 -8.07
N SER A 93 -8.48 -6.77 -7.84
CA SER A 93 -7.40 -6.86 -6.86
C SER A 93 -7.83 -6.48 -5.45
N PHE A 94 -8.55 -5.36 -5.32
CA PHE A 94 -8.88 -4.74 -4.03
C PHE A 94 -10.37 -4.84 -3.69
N GLY A 95 -11.18 -5.39 -4.58
CA GLY A 95 -12.63 -5.52 -4.42
C GLY A 95 -13.40 -4.27 -4.90
N PRO A 96 -14.72 -4.22 -4.67
CA PRO A 96 -15.58 -3.16 -5.19
C PRO A 96 -15.23 -1.75 -4.66
N ASN A 97 -14.59 -1.68 -3.49
CA ASN A 97 -14.17 -0.41 -2.87
C ASN A 97 -12.72 -0.03 -3.22
N TRP A 98 -12.16 -0.56 -4.32
CA TRP A 98 -10.76 -0.34 -4.72
C TRP A 98 -10.37 1.14 -4.75
N HIS A 99 -11.30 2.03 -5.11
CA HIS A 99 -11.06 3.47 -5.17
C HIS A 99 -10.57 4.03 -3.83
N ASP A 100 -11.22 3.65 -2.73
CA ASP A 100 -10.87 4.13 -1.40
C ASP A 100 -9.58 3.49 -0.89
N VAL A 101 -9.32 2.22 -1.25
CA VAL A 101 -8.07 1.53 -0.96
C VAL A 101 -6.89 2.23 -1.64
N VAL A 102 -6.97 2.47 -2.95
CA VAL A 102 -5.90 3.13 -3.73
C VAL A 102 -5.69 4.55 -3.23
N ARG A 103 -6.76 5.32 -3.00
CA ARG A 103 -6.66 6.68 -2.45
C ARG A 103 -5.93 6.67 -1.10
N HIS A 104 -6.36 5.82 -0.17
CA HIS A 104 -5.75 5.72 1.15
C HIS A 104 -4.27 5.32 1.09
N ALA A 105 -3.91 4.35 0.23
CA ALA A 105 -2.53 3.92 0.05
C ALA A 105 -1.61 5.07 -0.42
N VAL A 106 -2.07 5.82 -1.43
CA VAL A 106 -1.34 6.98 -1.99
C VAL A 106 -1.23 8.12 -0.99
N GLU A 107 -2.34 8.49 -0.33
CA GLU A 107 -2.37 9.57 0.66
C GLU A 107 -1.53 9.24 1.89
N ALA A 108 -1.63 8.01 2.40
CA ALA A 108 -0.85 7.57 3.54
C ALA A 108 0.65 7.64 3.23
N ALA A 109 1.07 7.06 2.09
CA ALA A 109 2.47 7.08 1.68
C ALA A 109 3.03 8.50 1.53
N ALA A 110 2.25 9.41 0.93
CA ALA A 110 2.66 10.81 0.77
C ALA A 110 2.84 11.53 2.12
N LEU A 111 1.91 11.33 3.06
CA LEU A 111 2.00 11.90 4.40
C LEU A 111 3.18 11.35 5.20
N LEU A 112 3.45 10.05 5.05
CA LEU A 112 4.58 9.40 5.70
C LEU A 112 5.91 9.92 5.18
N ASP A 113 6.07 10.03 3.86
CA ASP A 113 7.30 10.52 3.23
C ASP A 113 7.63 11.97 3.67
N GLY A 114 6.62 12.83 3.76
CA GLY A 114 6.79 14.23 4.19
C GLY A 114 6.91 14.46 5.71
N HIS A 115 6.32 13.59 6.53
CA HIS A 115 6.05 13.89 7.95
C HIS A 115 6.30 12.73 8.93
N PHE A 116 7.09 11.72 8.56
CA PHE A 116 7.36 10.54 9.39
C PHE A 116 7.73 10.85 10.85
N GLY A 117 8.69 11.75 11.05
CA GLY A 117 9.18 12.13 12.38
C GLY A 117 8.14 12.85 13.27
N ALA A 118 7.05 13.36 12.69
CA ALA A 118 5.94 13.95 13.42
C ALA A 118 4.84 12.90 13.73
N LEU A 119 4.55 12.00 12.78
CA LEU A 119 3.63 10.86 12.96
C LEU A 119 4.07 9.94 14.11
N THR A 120 5.37 9.67 14.25
CA THR A 120 5.91 8.78 15.29
C THR A 120 5.81 9.33 16.72
N ARG A 121 5.57 10.64 16.89
CA ARG A 121 5.42 11.27 18.20
C ARG A 121 4.01 11.14 18.77
N THR A 122 3.00 10.86 17.95
CA THR A 122 1.64 10.54 18.40
C THR A 122 1.58 9.07 18.85
N ARG A 123 2.20 8.77 20.00
CA ARG A 123 2.18 7.44 20.63
C ARG A 123 0.83 7.16 21.29
N SER A 124 0.39 5.91 21.24
CA SER A 124 -0.77 5.34 21.98
C SER A 124 -2.14 5.87 21.58
N VAL A 125 -2.58 5.57 20.35
CA VAL A 125 -3.93 5.94 19.90
C VAL A 125 -4.93 4.78 20.01
N VAL A 126 -4.50 3.57 20.37
CA VAL A 126 -5.35 2.38 20.19
C VAL A 126 -5.51 1.53 21.44
N ASP A 127 -6.77 1.34 21.87
CA ASP A 127 -7.16 0.21 22.70
C ASP A 127 -7.00 -1.07 21.87
N SER A 128 -5.88 -1.76 22.04
CA SER A 128 -5.50 -2.94 21.27
C SER A 128 -6.58 -4.02 21.26
N ARG A 129 -7.39 -4.15 22.32
CA ARG A 129 -8.45 -5.17 22.39
C ARG A 129 -9.63 -4.82 21.50
N ARG A 130 -10.13 -3.59 21.56
CA ARG A 130 -11.24 -3.12 20.71
C ARG A 130 -10.86 -3.16 19.23
N ARG A 131 -9.62 -2.75 18.92
CA ARG A 131 -9.08 -2.83 17.56
C ARG A 131 -9.02 -4.26 17.04
N LEU A 132 -8.45 -5.19 17.82
CA LEU A 132 -8.38 -6.60 17.42
C LEU A 132 -9.77 -7.22 17.21
N GLY A 133 -10.75 -6.86 18.05
CA GLY A 133 -12.14 -7.28 17.86
C GLY A 133 -12.73 -6.75 16.55
N ALA A 134 -12.59 -5.45 16.28
CA ALA A 134 -13.03 -4.84 15.03
C ALA A 134 -12.34 -5.44 13.79
N TRP A 135 -11.04 -5.71 13.90
CA TRP A 135 -10.23 -6.33 12.84
C TRP A 135 -10.70 -7.75 12.54
N ALA A 136 -11.00 -8.54 13.58
CA ALA A 136 -11.54 -9.88 13.41
C ALA A 136 -12.90 -9.84 12.71
N CYS A 137 -13.83 -8.97 13.12
CA CYS A 137 -15.12 -8.82 12.45
C CYS A 137 -14.97 -8.40 10.98
N ALA A 138 -14.08 -7.45 10.67
CA ALA A 138 -13.82 -7.03 9.29
C ALA A 138 -13.23 -8.17 8.44
N ARG A 139 -12.32 -8.96 9.03
CA ARG A 139 -11.71 -10.13 8.37
C ARG A 139 -12.74 -11.22 8.08
N GLU A 140 -13.59 -11.55 9.05
CA GLU A 140 -14.64 -12.56 8.86
C GLU A 140 -15.66 -12.09 7.82
N ALA A 141 -16.06 -10.81 7.83
CA ALA A 141 -16.89 -10.24 6.77
C ALA A 141 -16.23 -10.35 5.38
N ALA A 142 -14.92 -10.08 5.28
CA ALA A 142 -14.18 -10.28 4.05
C ALA A 142 -14.16 -11.76 3.61
N TRP A 143 -14.00 -12.69 4.54
CA TRP A 143 -14.01 -14.12 4.29
C TRP A 143 -15.36 -14.60 3.78
N ASP A 144 -16.44 -14.27 4.48
CA ASP A 144 -17.81 -14.62 4.12
C ASP A 144 -18.22 -14.07 2.75
N ALA A 145 -17.74 -12.88 2.40
CA ALA A 145 -17.96 -12.28 1.09
C ALA A 145 -17.05 -12.83 -0.02
N GLY A 146 -16.13 -13.76 0.29
CA GLY A 146 -15.17 -14.33 -0.66
C GLY A 146 -14.04 -13.37 -1.08
N ARG A 147 -13.76 -12.33 -0.28
CA ARG A 147 -12.84 -11.21 -0.60
C ARG A 147 -11.59 -11.17 0.28
N ILE A 148 -11.27 -12.26 0.99
CA ILE A 148 -10.14 -12.30 1.93
C ILE A 148 -8.81 -11.92 1.26
N THR A 149 -8.59 -12.36 0.02
CA THR A 149 -7.39 -12.01 -0.75
C THR A 149 -7.31 -10.51 -1.02
N SER A 150 -8.42 -9.90 -1.48
CA SER A 150 -8.48 -8.46 -1.72
C SER A 150 -8.28 -7.64 -0.44
N TRP A 151 -8.76 -8.16 0.69
CA TRP A 151 -8.59 -7.55 2.00
C TRP A 151 -7.13 -7.55 2.48
N TYR A 152 -6.37 -8.61 2.21
CA TYR A 152 -4.92 -8.61 2.47
C TYR A 152 -4.15 -7.74 1.46
N ARG A 153 -4.51 -7.78 0.17
CA ARG A 153 -3.89 -6.93 -0.85
C ARG A 153 -4.07 -5.44 -0.58
N ALA A 154 -5.23 -5.04 -0.04
CA ALA A 154 -5.46 -3.66 0.37
C ALA A 154 -4.47 -3.20 1.46
N GLN A 155 -4.17 -4.08 2.43
CA GLN A 155 -3.19 -3.79 3.47
C GLN A 155 -1.79 -3.67 2.89
N ASP A 156 -1.39 -4.61 2.04
CA ASP A 156 -0.06 -4.64 1.46
C ASP A 156 0.13 -3.45 0.48
N ALA A 157 -0.92 -3.02 -0.23
CA ALA A 157 -0.90 -1.81 -1.06
C ALA A 157 -0.76 -0.52 -0.24
N ALA A 158 -1.32 -0.45 0.97
CA ALA A 158 -1.16 0.71 1.83
C ALA A 158 0.18 0.72 2.56
N TRP A 159 0.72 -0.44 2.86
CA TRP A 159 2.06 -0.60 3.44
C TRP A 159 2.63 -1.98 3.11
N GLU A 160 3.60 -2.03 2.19
CA GLU A 160 4.18 -3.28 1.74
C GLU A 160 4.99 -3.99 2.83
N ARG A 161 4.82 -5.32 2.93
CA ARG A 161 5.51 -6.12 3.96
C ARG A 161 6.99 -6.28 3.69
N HIS A 162 7.41 -6.31 2.44
CA HIS A 162 8.84 -6.36 2.11
C HIS A 162 9.57 -5.10 2.58
N PHE A 163 8.86 -3.96 2.64
CA PHE A 163 9.34 -2.75 3.30
C PHE A 163 9.32 -2.83 4.84
N MET A 164 8.67 -3.83 5.45
CA MET A 164 8.74 -4.06 6.90
C MET A 164 10.00 -4.83 7.32
N ASP A 165 10.61 -5.60 6.42
CA ASP A 165 11.75 -6.50 6.72
C ASP A 165 13.12 -5.80 6.58
N GLU A 166 13.19 -4.50 6.89
CA GLU A 166 14.39 -3.65 7.00
C GLU A 166 15.17 -3.35 5.71
N ALA A 167 15.02 -4.12 4.63
CA ALA A 167 15.88 -4.04 3.44
C ALA A 167 15.80 -2.71 2.66
N THR A 168 14.72 -1.94 2.82
CA THR A 168 14.42 -0.76 1.97
C THR A 168 14.02 0.49 2.77
N VAL A 169 14.10 0.42 4.11
CA VAL A 169 13.71 1.51 5.01
C VAL A 169 14.91 2.41 5.27
N ARG A 170 14.75 3.72 5.09
CA ARG A 170 15.81 4.68 5.51
C ARG A 170 15.99 4.58 7.02
N GLU A 171 17.20 4.76 7.54
CA GLU A 171 17.46 4.57 8.96
C GLU A 171 16.61 5.49 9.88
N ASP A 172 16.25 6.68 9.40
CA ASP A 172 15.34 7.64 10.04
C ASP A 172 13.85 7.30 9.89
N GLU A 173 13.51 6.38 8.98
CA GLU A 173 12.16 5.82 8.77
C GLU A 173 11.95 4.50 9.54
N ARG A 174 12.89 4.09 10.40
CA ARG A 174 12.74 2.89 11.25
C ARG A 174 11.41 2.94 11.99
N LEU A 175 10.59 1.92 11.70
CA LEU A 175 9.14 2.00 11.83
C LEU A 175 8.66 1.95 13.28
N CYS A 176 7.66 2.78 13.59
CA CYS A 176 6.81 2.54 14.76
C CYS A 176 5.71 1.54 14.35
N ALA A 177 5.72 0.34 14.93
CA ALA A 177 4.75 -0.73 14.65
C ALA A 177 3.28 -0.27 14.71
N ASP A 178 2.98 0.73 15.53
CA ASP A 178 1.63 1.30 15.69
C ASP A 178 1.15 2.04 14.43
N ILE A 179 2.01 2.81 13.76
CA ILE A 179 1.63 3.57 12.55
C ILE A 179 1.36 2.62 11.39
N ALA A 180 2.24 1.65 11.18
CA ALA A 180 2.04 0.67 10.11
C ALA A 180 0.78 -0.16 10.34
N THR A 181 0.50 -0.52 11.59
CA THR A 181 -0.77 -1.16 11.95
C THR A 181 -1.96 -0.26 11.63
N ALA A 182 -1.92 1.02 12.00
CA ALA A 182 -3.00 1.97 11.72
C ALA A 182 -3.26 2.16 10.22
N VAL A 183 -2.21 2.30 9.41
CA VAL A 183 -2.31 2.45 7.95
C VAL A 183 -2.93 1.21 7.33
N ARG A 184 -2.48 0.02 7.74
CA ARG A 184 -2.98 -1.26 7.22
C ARG A 184 -4.42 -1.54 7.64
N ASP A 185 -4.75 -1.31 8.91
CA ASP A 185 -6.11 -1.47 9.43
C ASP A 185 -7.10 -0.59 8.67
N ALA A 186 -6.71 0.66 8.39
CA ALA A 186 -7.54 1.57 7.62
C ALA A 186 -7.77 1.09 6.17
N ALA A 187 -6.73 0.60 5.52
CA ALA A 187 -6.83 0.05 4.17
C ALA A 187 -7.72 -1.21 4.12
N ALA A 188 -7.55 -2.10 5.09
CA ALA A 188 -8.38 -3.27 5.30
C ALA A 188 -9.85 -2.88 5.50
N ALA A 189 -10.13 -1.87 6.32
CA ALA A 189 -11.49 -1.38 6.55
C ALA A 189 -12.11 -0.80 5.27
N HIS A 190 -11.36 -0.01 4.50
CA HIS A 190 -11.83 0.52 3.22
C HIS A 190 -12.24 -0.58 2.23
N ALA A 191 -11.46 -1.65 2.13
CA ALA A 191 -11.72 -2.77 1.22
C ALA A 191 -13.08 -3.45 1.44
N VAL A 192 -13.60 -3.41 2.67
CA VAL A 192 -14.89 -4.02 3.07
C VAL A 192 -15.92 -3.01 3.57
N SER A 193 -15.77 -1.73 3.21
CA SER A 193 -16.68 -0.67 3.65
C SER A 193 -18.14 -0.90 3.21
N ASP A 194 -18.36 -1.54 2.05
CA ASP A 194 -19.70 -1.95 1.57
C ASP A 194 -20.34 -3.07 2.41
N LEU A 195 -19.58 -3.75 3.26
CA LEU A 195 -20.06 -4.81 4.15
C LEU A 195 -20.45 -4.30 5.54
N VAL A 196 -20.33 -3.00 5.81
CA VAL A 196 -20.80 -2.42 7.07
C VAL A 196 -22.30 -2.67 7.24
N GLY A 197 -22.67 -3.25 8.39
CA GLY A 197 -24.03 -3.71 8.68
C GLY A 197 -24.31 -5.16 8.25
N ARG A 198 -23.32 -5.90 7.76
CA ARG A 198 -23.39 -7.32 7.39
C ARG A 198 -22.34 -8.12 8.17
N HIS A 199 -22.55 -9.43 8.33
CA HIS A 199 -21.56 -10.36 8.89
C HIS A 199 -20.93 -9.89 10.22
N ASP A 200 -21.75 -9.34 11.13
CA ASP A 200 -21.33 -8.74 12.41
C ASP A 200 -20.33 -7.56 12.33
N PHE A 201 -20.01 -7.10 11.12
CA PHE A 201 -19.17 -5.93 10.90
C PHE A 201 -20.01 -4.66 10.99
N THR A 202 -19.81 -3.89 12.07
CA THR A 202 -20.62 -2.70 12.37
C THR A 202 -19.91 -1.41 11.99
N SER A 203 -20.65 -0.29 11.91
CA SER A 203 -20.06 1.04 11.71
C SER A 203 -19.06 1.39 12.82
N ALA A 204 -19.28 0.91 14.05
CA ALA A 204 -18.35 1.10 15.16
C ALA A 204 -17.04 0.32 14.94
N HIS A 205 -17.10 -0.88 14.38
CA HIS A 205 -15.90 -1.64 14.01
C HIS A 205 -15.12 -0.92 12.91
N PHE A 206 -15.80 -0.46 11.85
CA PHE A 206 -15.19 0.32 10.78
C PHE A 206 -14.47 1.57 11.30
N GLU A 207 -15.15 2.37 12.12
CA GLU A 207 -14.57 3.58 12.72
C GLU A 207 -13.42 3.27 13.67
N THR A 208 -13.47 2.15 14.40
CA THR A 208 -12.37 1.71 15.27
C THR A 208 -11.09 1.41 14.48
N LEU A 209 -11.20 0.91 13.25
CA LEU A 209 -10.05 0.63 12.38
C LEU A 209 -9.49 1.90 11.71
N LEU A 210 -10.34 2.91 11.44
CA LEU A 210 -9.92 4.16 10.80
C LEU A 210 -9.39 5.21 11.77
N ALA A 211 -9.96 5.29 12.97
CA ALA A 211 -9.66 6.35 13.94
C ALA A 211 -8.17 6.52 14.26
N PRO A 212 -7.35 5.46 14.40
CA PRO A 212 -5.93 5.61 14.70
C PRO A 212 -5.18 6.37 13.61
N TRP A 213 -5.40 6.00 12.34
CA TRP A 213 -4.78 6.67 11.21
C TRP A 213 -5.29 8.10 11.05
N ARG A 214 -6.62 8.32 11.13
CA ARG A 214 -7.22 9.65 11.05
C ARG A 214 -6.66 10.59 12.11
N THR A 215 -6.51 10.11 13.34
CA THR A 215 -5.95 10.90 14.44
C THR A 215 -4.50 11.27 14.16
N ALA A 216 -3.67 10.32 13.71
CA ALA A 216 -2.28 10.60 13.38
C ALA A 216 -2.15 11.60 12.21
N ALA A 217 -2.91 11.40 11.14
CA ALA A 217 -2.89 12.25 9.94
C ALA A 217 -3.47 13.66 10.19
N ALA A 218 -4.49 13.80 11.04
CA ALA A 218 -5.14 15.08 11.32
C ALA A 218 -4.19 16.12 11.96
N HIS A 219 -3.10 15.69 12.59
CA HIS A 219 -2.09 16.58 13.16
C HIS A 219 -1.16 17.20 12.10
N LEU A 220 -1.26 16.77 10.84
CA LEU A 220 -0.32 17.09 9.76
C LEU A 220 -1.00 17.75 8.57
N LEU A 221 -2.32 17.63 8.47
CA LEU A 221 -3.11 18.39 7.50
C LEU A 221 -3.18 19.86 7.96
N PRO A 222 -2.90 20.84 7.08
CA PRO A 222 -3.08 22.25 7.40
C PRO A 222 -4.50 22.52 7.92
N ARG A 223 -4.64 23.29 9.00
CA ARG A 223 -5.94 23.69 9.56
C ARG A 223 -6.76 24.63 8.65
N ASP A 224 -6.22 25.01 7.50
CA ASP A 224 -6.70 26.15 6.69
C ASP A 224 -7.78 25.81 5.65
N VAL A 225 -8.77 24.99 6.02
CA VAL A 225 -10.03 24.88 5.23
C VAL A 225 -11.28 25.11 6.10
N ALA A 226 -11.12 25.33 7.41
CA ALA A 226 -12.25 25.69 8.28
C ALA A 226 -12.65 27.18 8.22
N ALA A 227 -11.93 28.02 7.47
CA ALA A 227 -12.15 29.47 7.42
C ALA A 227 -12.81 29.99 6.13
N LEU A 228 -13.34 29.11 5.26
CA LEU A 228 -13.97 29.49 3.99
C LEU A 228 -15.44 29.04 3.86
N ILE A 229 -16.19 29.11 4.96
CA ILE A 229 -17.65 29.17 4.88
C ILE A 229 -18.06 30.51 5.51
N PRO A 230 -18.45 31.53 4.73
CA PRO A 230 -19.06 32.73 5.27
C PRO A 230 -20.50 32.40 5.73
N ASP A 231 -20.90 33.06 6.82
CA ASP A 231 -22.26 33.04 7.40
C ASP A 231 -23.39 33.31 6.38
#